data_AF-A0A958VKD0-F1
#
_entry.id   AF-A0A958VKD0-F1
#
_cell.length_a   1.000
_cell.length_b   1.000
_cell.length_c   1.000
_cell.angle_alpha   90.00
_cell.angle_beta   90.00
_cell.angle_gamma   90.00
#
_symmetry.space_group_name_H-M   'P 1'
#
loop_
_entity.id
_entity.type
_entity.pdbx_description
1 polymer ?
#
loop_
_entity_poly.entity_id
_entity_poly.type
_entity_poly.pdbx_seq_one_letter_code
_entity_poly.pdbx_strand_id
1 'polypeptide(L)'
;VFIHGHPNKDFIVDVLGEHFMPLHVMDVSFWKWLGFHIGWIFTKTLQFPKLAGIWVLFLGAFATGIWYWAQQKKYLLIIVSVGPVAIHFVLSAMHMYAVVPRLVYYLLPFFMLAVSAGLYYWHNTLTRWRTTKYMIVGGLALLFIAWIRQIPVYNEELKSALRLLRHEIDRSEQVYLYCGAVNTYEYYEKTGFISGDYKIVEGGLYRGEPDKYLRQADSLTPPFWLLFQHVYPFDNRPNEEDLMVDYLSGKYDVINVGRFEGAALYKVELH
;
A
#
# COMPACT_ATOMS: atom_id res chain seq x y z
N VAL A 1 13.05 -6.76 -2.24
CA VAL A 1 13.70 -7.91 -1.55
C VAL A 1 13.84 -8.98 -2.60
N PHE A 2 15.06 -9.47 -2.84
CA PHE A 2 15.23 -10.62 -3.72
C PHE A 2 14.62 -11.84 -3.04
N ILE A 3 13.88 -12.63 -3.81
CA ILE A 3 13.18 -13.82 -3.29
C ILE A 3 14.17 -14.95 -3.02
N HIS A 4 15.30 -14.94 -3.72
CA HIS A 4 16.36 -15.92 -3.56
C HIS A 4 16.95 -15.84 -2.14
N GLY A 5 16.87 -16.94 -1.38
CA GLY A 5 17.38 -17.03 -0.01
C GLY A 5 16.48 -16.42 1.06
N HIS A 6 15.25 -15.99 0.72
CA HIS A 6 14.31 -15.49 1.71
C HIS A 6 13.69 -16.65 2.51
N PRO A 7 13.62 -16.58 3.86
CA PRO A 7 13.07 -17.66 4.70
C PRO A 7 11.62 -18.00 4.36
N ASN A 8 10.84 -17.01 3.93
CA ASN A 8 9.43 -17.16 3.52
C ASN A 8 9.27 -17.06 1.99
N LYS A 9 10.15 -17.70 1.22
CA LYS A 9 10.11 -17.64 -0.25
C LYS A 9 8.75 -18.07 -0.81
N ASP A 10 8.22 -19.20 -0.36
CA ASP A 10 6.99 -19.79 -0.93
C ASP A 10 5.79 -18.88 -0.69
N PHE A 11 5.67 -18.30 0.51
CA PHE A 11 4.65 -17.30 0.81
C PHE A 11 4.76 -16.06 -0.08
N ILE A 12 5.98 -15.55 -0.32
CA ILE A 12 6.18 -14.39 -1.19
C ILE A 12 5.83 -14.72 -2.63
N VAL A 13 6.19 -15.91 -3.12
CA VAL A 13 5.87 -16.35 -4.48
C VAL A 13 4.36 -16.53 -4.64
N ASP A 14 3.67 -17.06 -3.64
CA ASP A 14 2.21 -17.21 -3.64
C ASP A 14 1.50 -15.84 -3.66
N VAL A 15 1.88 -14.94 -2.73
CA VAL A 15 1.31 -13.60 -2.63
C VAL A 15 1.63 -12.72 -3.84
N LEU A 16 2.82 -12.86 -4.44
CA LEU A 16 3.26 -12.05 -5.57
C LEU A 16 3.17 -12.76 -6.92
N GLY A 17 2.58 -13.96 -6.96
CA GLY A 17 2.55 -14.83 -8.14
C GLY A 17 2.06 -14.11 -9.40
N GLU A 18 0.97 -13.36 -9.25
CA GLU A 18 0.34 -12.59 -10.32
C GLU A 18 1.18 -11.38 -10.80
N HIS A 19 2.20 -11.00 -10.04
CA HIS A 19 3.10 -9.88 -10.33
C HIS A 19 4.41 -10.28 -11.01
N PHE A 20 4.62 -11.58 -11.27
CA PHE A 20 5.70 -12.06 -12.12
C PHE A 20 5.32 -11.98 -13.59
N MET A 21 6.31 -11.65 -14.43
CA MET A 21 6.10 -11.52 -15.86
C MET A 21 5.94 -12.89 -16.51
N PRO A 22 4.86 -13.14 -17.28
CA PRO A 22 4.74 -14.35 -18.08
C PRO A 22 5.89 -14.46 -19.10
N LEU A 23 6.47 -15.66 -19.26
CA LEU A 23 7.59 -15.90 -20.18
C LEU A 23 7.21 -15.83 -21.67
N HIS A 24 5.95 -16.14 -21.99
CA HIS A 24 5.47 -16.19 -23.36
C HIS A 24 4.95 -14.82 -23.82
N VAL A 25 5.84 -13.96 -24.31
CA VAL A 25 5.53 -12.58 -24.70
C VAL A 25 4.51 -12.44 -25.85
N MET A 26 4.31 -13.50 -26.62
CA MET A 26 3.33 -13.53 -27.71
C MET A 26 1.93 -13.97 -27.27
N ASP A 27 1.79 -14.47 -26.03
CA ASP A 27 0.52 -14.96 -25.53
C ASP A 27 -0.38 -13.79 -25.09
N VAL A 28 -1.69 -13.99 -25.22
CA VAL A 28 -2.69 -13.02 -24.76
C VAL A 28 -2.57 -12.74 -23.25
N SER A 29 -2.11 -13.74 -22.48
CA SER A 29 -1.86 -13.60 -21.04
C SER A 29 -0.81 -12.54 -20.74
N PHE A 30 0.28 -12.46 -21.51
CA PHE A 30 1.31 -11.44 -21.35
C PHE A 30 0.76 -10.03 -21.56
N TRP A 31 -0.02 -9.81 -22.62
CA TRP A 31 -0.60 -8.49 -22.92
C TRP A 31 -1.66 -8.07 -21.91
N LYS A 32 -2.47 -9.01 -21.43
CA LYS A 32 -3.41 -8.76 -20.31
C LYS A 32 -2.65 -8.38 -19.04
N TRP A 33 -1.61 -9.13 -18.70
CA TRP A 33 -0.75 -8.86 -17.56
C TRP A 33 -0.08 -7.48 -17.66
N LEU A 34 0.49 -7.15 -18.83
CA LEU A 34 1.16 -5.88 -19.06
C LEU A 34 0.18 -4.71 -18.99
N GLY A 35 -0.99 -4.82 -19.62
CA GLY A 35 -2.04 -3.81 -19.55
C GLY A 35 -2.56 -3.60 -18.13
N PHE A 36 -2.76 -4.69 -17.38
CA PHE A 36 -3.12 -4.62 -15.96
C PHE A 36 -2.06 -3.88 -15.15
N HIS A 37 -0.78 -4.22 -15.29
CA HIS A 37 0.31 -3.59 -14.55
C HIS A 37 0.53 -2.13 -14.94
N ILE A 38 0.47 -1.77 -16.22
CA ILE A 38 0.51 -0.36 -16.66
C ILE A 38 -0.67 0.39 -16.04
N GLY A 39 -1.89 -0.13 -16.16
CA GLY A 39 -3.07 0.48 -15.55
C GLY A 39 -2.93 0.63 -14.03
N TRP A 40 -2.36 -0.37 -13.36
CA TRP A 40 -2.12 -0.38 -11.92
C TRP A 40 -1.08 0.67 -11.51
N ILE A 41 0.04 0.79 -12.24
CA ILE A 41 1.06 1.82 -12.01
C ILE A 41 0.43 3.21 -12.07
N PHE A 42 -0.34 3.50 -13.13
CA PHE A 42 -0.92 4.83 -13.30
C PHE A 42 -2.09 5.11 -12.34
N THR A 43 -2.93 4.12 -12.04
CA THR A 43 -4.17 4.34 -11.29
C THR A 43 -4.05 4.06 -9.79
N LYS A 44 -3.22 3.10 -9.38
CA LYS A 44 -3.03 2.72 -7.97
C LYS A 44 -1.76 3.33 -7.38
N THR A 45 -0.66 3.35 -8.13
CA THR A 45 0.60 3.87 -7.58
C THR A 45 0.75 5.37 -7.77
N LEU A 46 0.58 5.85 -9.01
CA LEU A 46 0.52 7.28 -9.30
C LEU A 46 -0.83 7.87 -8.93
N GLN A 47 -1.79 7.05 -8.46
CA GLN A 47 -3.11 7.46 -7.99
C GLN A 47 -3.86 8.38 -8.99
N PHE A 48 -3.54 8.34 -10.29
CA PHE A 48 -4.23 9.19 -11.25
C PHE A 48 -5.70 8.78 -11.32
N PRO A 49 -6.62 9.76 -11.42
CA PRO A 49 -8.04 9.48 -11.45
C PRO A 49 -8.34 8.53 -12.62
N LYS A 50 -9.02 7.42 -12.30
CA LYS A 50 -9.52 6.48 -13.32
C LYS A 50 -10.53 7.13 -14.27
N LEU A 51 -11.18 8.22 -13.81
CA LEU A 51 -12.13 8.98 -14.60
C LEU A 51 -11.45 9.54 -15.87
N ALA A 52 -12.12 9.32 -17.00
CA ALA A 52 -11.84 9.91 -18.31
C ALA A 52 -10.55 9.47 -19.03
N GLY A 53 -9.90 8.37 -18.63
CA GLY A 53 -8.72 7.88 -19.35
C GLY A 53 -7.55 8.88 -19.36
N ILE A 54 -7.53 9.81 -18.40
CA ILE A 54 -6.50 10.86 -18.26
C ILE A 54 -5.10 10.25 -18.18
N TRP A 55 -4.97 9.09 -17.55
CA TRP A 55 -3.69 8.36 -17.48
C TRP A 55 -3.13 8.02 -18.87
N VAL A 56 -3.97 7.86 -19.89
CA VAL A 56 -3.55 7.63 -21.29
C VAL A 56 -2.85 8.87 -21.86
N LEU A 57 -3.28 10.08 -21.47
CA LEU A 57 -2.59 11.32 -21.85
C LEU A 57 -1.20 11.39 -21.23
N PHE A 58 -1.06 11.01 -19.96
CA PHE A 58 0.24 10.93 -19.29
C PHE A 58 1.13 9.84 -19.91
N LEU A 59 0.56 8.69 -20.28
CA LEU A 59 1.29 7.64 -21.01
C LEU A 59 1.76 8.13 -22.38
N GLY A 60 0.90 8.86 -23.11
CA GLY A 60 1.28 9.50 -24.37
C GLY A 60 2.38 10.55 -24.21
N ALA A 61 2.30 11.38 -23.17
CA ALA A 61 3.35 12.34 -22.82
C ALA A 61 4.66 11.63 -22.48
N PHE A 62 4.61 10.55 -21.68
CA PHE A 62 5.78 9.74 -21.38
C PHE A 62 6.43 9.17 -22.66
N ALA A 63 5.65 8.51 -23.51
CA ALA A 63 6.14 7.90 -24.76
C ALA A 63 6.75 8.94 -25.70
N THR A 64 6.09 10.10 -25.85
CA THR A 64 6.60 11.20 -26.68
C THR A 64 7.84 11.87 -26.09
N GLY A 65 7.99 11.90 -24.77
CA GLY A 65 9.21 12.35 -24.10
C GLY A 65 10.41 11.43 -24.36
N ILE A 66 10.21 10.11 -24.26
CA ILE A 66 11.25 9.13 -24.62
C ILE A 66 11.64 9.26 -26.09
N TRP A 67 10.65 9.36 -26.99
CA TRP A 67 10.90 9.57 -28.41
C TRP A 67 11.63 10.90 -28.69
N TYR A 68 11.24 11.99 -28.02
CA TYR A 68 11.92 13.27 -28.13
C TYR A 68 13.40 13.18 -27.70
N TRP A 69 13.70 12.51 -26.59
CA TRP A 69 15.09 12.26 -26.18
C TRP A 69 15.87 11.42 -27.18
N ALA A 70 15.22 10.46 -27.86
CA ALA A 70 15.86 9.66 -28.89
C ALA A 70 16.24 10.50 -30.10
N GLN A 71 15.37 11.41 -30.55
CA GLN A 71 15.66 12.38 -31.62
C GLN A 71 16.82 13.31 -31.24
N GLN A 72 16.89 13.71 -29.97
CA GLN A 72 17.98 14.54 -29.43
C GLN A 72 19.24 13.75 -29.06
N LYS A 73 19.29 12.44 -29.36
CA LYS A 73 20.39 11.52 -29.05
C LYS A 73 20.79 11.52 -27.56
N LYS A 74 19.84 11.80 -26.66
CA LYS A 74 20.04 11.79 -25.20
C LYS A 74 19.90 10.37 -24.64
N TYR A 75 20.66 9.42 -25.18
CA TYR A 75 20.52 7.99 -24.85
C TYR A 75 20.75 7.68 -23.37
N LEU A 76 21.63 8.43 -22.70
CA LEU A 76 21.84 8.28 -21.26
C LEU A 76 20.54 8.46 -20.46
N LEU A 77 19.71 9.47 -20.79
CA LEU A 77 18.42 9.70 -20.12
C LEU A 77 17.45 8.55 -20.38
N ILE A 78 17.43 8.01 -21.60
CA ILE A 78 16.59 6.87 -21.97
C ILE A 78 17.02 5.63 -21.19
N ILE A 79 18.33 5.33 -21.15
CA ILE A 79 18.88 4.17 -20.43
C ILE A 79 18.58 4.30 -18.93
N VAL A 80 18.77 5.46 -18.32
CA VAL A 80 18.49 5.64 -16.90
C VAL A 80 16.98 5.56 -16.60
N SER A 81 16.12 6.02 -17.53
CA SER A 81 14.67 5.99 -17.33
C SER A 81 14.03 4.63 -17.60
N VAL A 82 14.48 3.92 -18.64
CA VAL A 82 13.87 2.67 -19.13
C VAL A 82 14.69 1.44 -18.77
N GLY A 83 16.01 1.59 -18.60
CA GLY A 83 16.92 0.50 -18.25
C GLY A 83 16.53 -0.23 -16.96
N PRO A 84 16.21 0.48 -15.84
CA PRO A 84 15.76 -0.20 -14.64
C PRO A 84 14.44 -0.98 -14.84
N VAL A 85 13.51 -0.50 -15.67
CA VAL A 85 12.29 -1.25 -16.06
C VAL A 85 12.67 -2.55 -16.73
N ALA A 86 13.53 -2.48 -17.74
CA ALA A 86 13.96 -3.64 -18.51
C ALA A 86 14.66 -4.69 -17.63
N ILE A 87 15.58 -4.24 -16.75
CA ILE A 87 16.25 -5.12 -15.78
C ILE A 87 15.22 -5.79 -14.86
N HIS A 88 14.24 -5.03 -14.34
CA HIS A 88 13.21 -5.60 -13.47
C HIS A 88 12.30 -6.60 -14.19
N PHE A 89 11.98 -6.38 -15.47
CA PHE A 89 11.24 -7.35 -16.26
C PHE A 89 12.03 -8.64 -16.46
N VAL A 90 13.35 -8.56 -16.70
CA VAL A 90 14.21 -9.75 -16.76
C VAL A 90 14.23 -10.49 -15.42
N LEU A 91 14.42 -9.76 -14.30
CA LEU A 91 14.41 -10.37 -12.96
C LEU A 91 13.05 -10.97 -12.59
N SER A 92 11.97 -10.36 -13.08
CA SER A 92 10.60 -10.83 -12.88
C SER A 92 10.27 -12.07 -13.70
N ALA A 93 10.73 -12.13 -14.96
CA ALA A 93 10.66 -13.33 -15.79
C ALA A 93 11.35 -14.52 -15.12
N MET A 94 12.46 -14.25 -14.43
CA MET A 94 13.21 -15.24 -13.65
C MET A 94 12.62 -15.52 -12.25
N HIS A 95 11.47 -14.94 -11.91
CA HIS A 95 10.82 -15.06 -10.60
C HIS A 95 11.70 -14.66 -9.41
N MET A 96 12.70 -13.81 -9.65
CA MET A 96 13.60 -13.31 -8.60
C MET A 96 13.11 -12.02 -7.96
N TYR A 97 12.27 -11.26 -8.68
CA TYR A 97 11.78 -9.95 -8.26
C TYR A 97 10.41 -9.63 -8.89
N ALA A 98 9.37 -9.40 -8.08
CA ALA A 98 8.06 -8.99 -8.58
C ALA A 98 8.08 -7.56 -9.15
N VAL A 99 7.35 -7.30 -10.24
CA VAL A 99 7.37 -5.99 -10.92
C VAL A 99 6.76 -4.89 -10.06
N VAL A 100 5.72 -5.19 -9.31
CA VAL A 100 4.94 -4.25 -8.52
C VAL A 100 4.99 -4.64 -7.03
N PRO A 101 4.95 -3.70 -6.07
CA PRO A 101 4.77 -2.23 -6.24
C PRO A 101 6.07 -1.43 -6.36
N ARG A 102 7.22 -2.01 -6.03
CA ARG A 102 8.44 -1.26 -5.73
C ARG A 102 9.06 -0.55 -6.93
N LEU A 103 8.91 -1.11 -8.13
CA LEU A 103 9.48 -0.56 -9.36
C LEU A 103 9.05 0.89 -9.59
N VAL A 104 7.80 1.23 -9.26
CA VAL A 104 7.25 2.56 -9.51
C VAL A 104 7.95 3.62 -8.66
N TYR A 105 8.25 3.33 -7.40
CA TYR A 105 8.86 4.33 -6.51
C TYR A 105 10.26 4.75 -7.00
N TYR A 106 11.04 3.82 -7.55
CA TYR A 106 12.36 4.14 -8.10
C TYR A 106 12.31 4.85 -9.45
N LEU A 107 11.27 4.56 -10.24
CA LEU A 107 11.11 5.14 -11.56
C LEU A 107 10.39 6.48 -11.56
N LEU A 108 9.69 6.82 -10.47
CA LEU A 108 8.90 8.04 -10.35
C LEU A 108 9.63 9.30 -10.84
N PRO A 109 10.87 9.62 -10.40
CA PRO A 109 11.57 10.82 -10.88
C PRO A 109 11.82 10.78 -12.39
N PHE A 110 12.24 9.65 -12.94
CA PHE A 110 12.53 9.50 -14.37
C PHE A 110 11.25 9.51 -15.22
N PHE A 111 10.18 8.94 -14.69
CA PHE A 111 8.86 9.00 -15.27
C PHE A 111 8.39 10.45 -15.39
N MET A 112 8.52 11.24 -14.31
CA MET A 112 8.17 12.67 -14.31
C MET A 112 9.04 13.47 -15.30
N LEU A 113 10.34 13.17 -15.41
CA LEU A 113 11.22 13.80 -16.39
C LEU A 113 10.78 13.49 -17.84
N ALA A 114 10.46 12.24 -18.14
CA ALA A 114 10.00 11.83 -19.47
C ALA A 114 8.65 12.45 -19.81
N VAL A 115 7.68 12.43 -18.89
CA VAL A 115 6.39 13.13 -19.06
C VAL A 115 6.61 14.62 -19.32
N SER A 116 7.47 15.28 -18.51
CA SER A 116 7.78 16.71 -18.68
C SER A 116 8.39 17.01 -20.05
N ALA A 117 9.29 16.14 -20.54
CA ALA A 117 9.87 16.27 -21.87
C ALA A 117 8.82 16.12 -22.99
N GLY A 118 7.88 15.18 -22.85
CA GLY A 118 6.79 15.01 -23.82
C GLY A 118 5.83 16.19 -23.83
N LEU A 119 5.46 16.70 -22.65
CA LEU A 119 4.63 17.91 -22.53
C LEU A 119 5.34 19.14 -23.11
N TYR A 120 6.64 19.28 -22.88
CA TYR A 120 7.46 20.33 -23.50
C TYR A 120 7.47 20.22 -25.04
N TYR A 121 7.61 19.00 -25.56
CA TYR A 121 7.54 18.75 -27.00
C TYR A 121 6.16 19.13 -27.57
N TRP A 122 5.06 18.71 -26.93
CA TRP A 122 3.69 19.08 -27.34
C TRP A 122 3.48 20.60 -27.29
N HIS A 123 3.92 21.25 -26.22
CA HIS A 123 3.86 22.70 -26.04
C HIS A 123 4.54 23.47 -27.18
N ASN A 124 5.66 22.94 -27.70
CA ASN A 124 6.43 23.57 -28.78
C ASN A 124 5.95 23.19 -30.17
N THR A 125 5.25 22.07 -30.33
CA THR A 125 4.75 21.61 -31.64
C THR A 125 3.35 22.14 -31.93
N LEU A 126 2.52 22.34 -30.90
CA LEU A 126 1.13 22.85 -31.01
C LEU A 126 1.06 24.38 -31.16
N THR A 127 2.01 25.01 -31.86
CA THR A 127 2.13 26.48 -31.99
C THR A 127 0.95 27.14 -32.71
N ARG A 128 0.25 26.40 -33.57
CA ARG A 128 -0.88 26.91 -34.35
C ARG A 128 -2.12 27.21 -33.50
N TRP A 129 -2.22 26.66 -32.28
CA TRP A 129 -3.41 26.76 -31.43
C TRP A 129 -3.04 27.25 -30.03
N ARG A 130 -2.66 28.53 -29.92
CA ARG A 130 -2.16 29.17 -28.70
C ARG A 130 -3.08 28.94 -27.49
N THR A 131 -4.40 28.98 -27.68
CA THR A 131 -5.39 28.73 -26.61
C THR A 131 -5.41 27.26 -26.17
N THR A 132 -5.45 26.32 -27.11
CA THR A 132 -5.47 24.86 -26.84
C THR A 132 -4.25 24.43 -26.02
N LYS A 133 -3.09 25.01 -26.34
CA LYS A 133 -1.84 24.77 -25.61
C LYS A 133 -1.95 25.10 -24.11
N TYR A 134 -2.45 26.29 -23.77
CA TYR A 134 -2.60 26.69 -22.37
C TYR A 134 -3.71 25.90 -21.66
N MET A 135 -4.77 25.52 -22.38
CA MET A 135 -5.81 24.65 -21.81
C MET A 135 -5.28 23.26 -21.46
N ILE A 136 -4.44 22.65 -22.30
CA ILE A 136 -3.85 21.33 -22.01
C ILE A 136 -2.92 21.42 -20.80
N VAL A 137 -1.98 22.37 -20.79
CA VAL A 137 -1.01 22.51 -19.68
C VAL A 137 -1.71 22.90 -18.38
N GLY A 138 -2.63 23.88 -18.44
CA GLY A 138 -3.42 24.31 -17.29
C GLY A 138 -4.34 23.20 -16.77
N GLY A 139 -4.96 22.44 -17.67
CA GLY A 139 -5.77 21.27 -17.32
C GLY A 139 -4.95 20.20 -16.61
N LEU A 140 -3.76 19.85 -17.12
CA LEU A 140 -2.87 18.89 -16.48
C LEU A 140 -2.37 19.38 -15.12
N ALA A 141 -2.06 20.67 -14.98
CA ALA A 141 -1.65 21.25 -13.70
C ALA A 141 -2.79 21.21 -12.66
N LEU A 142 -4.02 21.56 -13.05
CA LEU A 142 -5.20 21.46 -12.19
C LEU A 142 -5.49 20.01 -11.78
N LEU A 143 -5.35 19.07 -12.72
CA LEU A 143 -5.49 17.64 -12.43
C LEU A 143 -4.43 17.16 -11.43
N PHE A 144 -3.19 17.63 -11.58
CA PHE A 144 -2.11 17.32 -10.64
C PHE A 144 -2.36 17.90 -9.24
N ILE A 145 -2.88 19.14 -9.13
CA ILE A 145 -3.26 19.73 -7.84
C ILE A 145 -4.43 18.98 -7.20
N ALA A 146 -5.46 18.66 -7.99
CA ALA A 146 -6.59 17.86 -7.53
C ALA A 146 -6.13 16.48 -7.04
N TRP A 147 -5.16 15.89 -7.74
CA TRP A 147 -4.54 14.63 -7.39
C TRP A 147 -3.77 14.69 -6.07
N ILE A 148 -2.89 15.68 -5.86
CA ILE A 148 -2.14 15.84 -4.59
C ILE A 148 -3.10 15.94 -3.40
N ARG A 149 -4.23 16.62 -3.56
CA ARG A 149 -5.25 16.74 -2.51
C ARG A 149 -5.97 15.43 -2.17
N GLN A 150 -5.94 14.45 -3.07
CA GLN A 150 -6.52 13.14 -2.84
C GLN A 150 -5.57 12.17 -2.15
N ILE A 151 -4.27 12.48 -2.06
CA ILE A 151 -3.31 11.64 -1.34
C ILE A 151 -3.71 11.68 0.14
N PRO A 152 -4.29 10.59 0.67
CA PRO A 152 -4.75 10.59 2.04
C PRO A 152 -3.51 10.60 2.94
N VAL A 153 -3.38 11.65 3.75
CA VAL A 153 -2.45 11.65 4.88
C VAL A 153 -3.18 10.92 6.00
N TYR A 154 -3.13 9.58 5.97
CA TYR A 154 -3.65 8.79 7.09
C TYR A 154 -2.69 8.98 8.28
N ASN A 155 -3.17 9.61 9.34
CA ASN A 155 -2.49 9.60 10.62
C ASN A 155 -3.02 8.40 11.40
N GLU A 156 -2.21 7.36 11.53
CA GLU A 156 -2.56 6.26 12.43
C GLU A 156 -1.92 6.53 13.81
N GLU A 157 -2.72 7.04 14.74
CA GLU A 157 -2.27 7.49 16.05
C GLU A 157 -2.32 6.38 17.11
N LEU A 158 -1.46 5.37 16.99
CA LEU A 158 -1.34 4.34 18.02
C LEU A 158 -0.92 4.92 19.39
N LYS A 159 -0.18 6.03 19.41
CA LYS A 159 0.28 6.69 20.66
C LYS A 159 -0.85 7.03 21.62
N SER A 160 -2.02 7.39 21.11
CA SER A 160 -3.16 7.77 21.95
C SER A 160 -3.78 6.54 22.61
N ALA A 161 -3.92 5.43 21.87
CA ALA A 161 -4.31 4.13 22.43
C ALA A 161 -3.30 3.62 23.47
N LEU A 162 -2.00 3.69 23.18
CA LEU A 162 -0.95 3.25 24.10
C LEU A 162 -0.89 4.09 25.38
N ARG A 163 -1.20 5.39 25.32
CA ARG A 163 -1.30 6.24 26.52
C ARG A 163 -2.44 5.80 27.43
N LEU A 164 -3.60 5.52 26.85
CA LEU A 164 -4.75 5.00 27.58
C LEU A 164 -4.43 3.64 28.20
N LEU A 165 -3.89 2.72 27.39
CA LEU A 165 -3.47 1.39 27.82
C LEU A 165 -2.50 1.48 29.00
N ARG A 166 -1.43 2.29 28.88
CA ARG A 166 -0.43 2.47 29.93
C ARG A 166 -1.01 3.00 31.24
N HIS A 167 -2.05 3.83 31.18
CA HIS A 167 -2.65 4.42 32.36
C HIS A 167 -3.57 3.44 33.10
N GLU A 168 -4.24 2.55 32.37
CA GLU A 168 -5.30 1.72 32.92
C GLU A 168 -4.94 0.24 33.11
N ILE A 169 -3.90 -0.25 32.43
CA ILE A 169 -3.55 -1.67 32.46
C ILE A 169 -2.97 -2.12 33.81
N ASP A 170 -3.46 -3.25 34.31
CA ASP A 170 -2.87 -3.96 35.44
C ASP A 170 -1.82 -4.98 34.98
N ARG A 171 -0.81 -5.29 35.81
CA ARG A 171 0.24 -6.27 35.48
C ARG A 171 -0.29 -7.70 35.31
N SER A 172 -1.42 -8.01 35.94
CA SER A 172 -2.09 -9.31 35.83
C SER A 172 -2.93 -9.46 34.56
N GLU A 173 -3.24 -8.35 33.89
CA GLU A 173 -3.97 -8.32 32.64
C GLU A 173 -3.06 -8.71 31.46
N GLN A 174 -3.69 -9.14 30.36
CA GLN A 174 -3.00 -9.42 29.10
C GLN A 174 -3.46 -8.48 27.98
N VAL A 175 -2.59 -8.20 27.03
CA VAL A 175 -2.88 -7.39 25.85
C VAL A 175 -2.78 -8.26 24.60
N TYR A 176 -3.91 -8.42 23.93
CA TYR A 176 -3.95 -8.96 22.58
C TYR A 176 -3.62 -7.85 21.58
N LEU A 177 -2.59 -8.07 20.78
CA LEU A 177 -2.20 -7.18 19.69
C LEU A 177 -2.73 -7.73 18.39
N TYR A 178 -3.67 -7.06 17.74
CA TYR A 178 -4.04 -7.42 16.38
C TYR A 178 -2.80 -7.38 15.46
N CYS A 179 -2.71 -8.26 14.46
CA CYS A 179 -1.51 -8.45 13.65
C CYS A 179 -0.95 -7.15 13.03
N GLY A 180 -1.84 -6.20 12.67
CA GLY A 180 -1.45 -4.88 12.18
C GLY A 180 -0.78 -3.97 13.21
N ALA A 181 -1.05 -4.17 14.50
CA ALA A 181 -0.50 -3.37 15.61
C ALA A 181 0.86 -3.88 16.11
N VAL A 182 1.24 -5.13 15.86
CA VAL A 182 2.42 -5.79 16.45
C VAL A 182 3.72 -4.99 16.22
N ASN A 183 4.05 -4.70 14.95
CA ASN A 183 5.29 -3.98 14.62
C ASN A 183 5.35 -2.57 15.23
N THR A 184 4.22 -1.87 15.24
CA THR A 184 4.13 -0.51 15.79
C THR A 184 4.24 -0.53 17.31
N TYR A 185 3.60 -1.52 17.97
CA TYR A 185 3.72 -1.74 19.40
C TYR A 185 5.18 -2.02 19.80
N GLU A 186 5.83 -2.98 19.14
CA GLU A 186 7.25 -3.31 19.38
C GLU A 186 8.16 -2.09 19.24
N TYR A 187 7.91 -1.24 18.24
CA TYR A 187 8.66 -0.01 18.07
C TYR A 187 8.51 0.90 19.30
N TYR A 188 7.27 1.13 19.76
CA TYR A 188 7.04 1.98 20.93
C TYR A 188 7.56 1.39 22.23
N GLU A 189 7.54 0.06 22.37
CA GLU A 189 8.18 -0.65 23.47
C GLU A 189 9.70 -0.43 23.49
N LYS A 190 10.37 -0.64 22.34
CA LYS A 190 11.82 -0.41 22.19
C LYS A 190 12.24 1.03 22.47
N THR A 191 11.36 2.01 22.21
CA THR A 191 11.61 3.42 22.56
C THR A 191 11.34 3.77 24.02
N GLY A 192 10.78 2.85 24.81
CA GLY A 192 10.35 3.09 26.20
C GLY A 192 9.10 3.95 26.33
N PHE A 193 8.37 4.19 25.23
CA PHE A 193 7.11 4.95 25.27
C PHE A 193 6.03 4.19 26.05
N ILE A 194 5.96 2.88 25.80
CA ILE A 194 5.22 1.92 26.60
C ILE A 194 6.20 0.89 27.17
N SER A 195 5.97 0.48 28.40
CA SER A 195 6.77 -0.53 29.08
C SER A 195 5.91 -1.10 30.20
N GLY A 196 5.76 -2.42 30.27
CA GLY A 196 5.05 -3.04 31.37
C GLY A 196 5.29 -4.53 31.45
N ASP A 197 5.18 -5.06 32.66
CA ASP A 197 5.35 -6.49 32.96
C ASP A 197 4.02 -7.24 32.79
N TYR A 198 3.26 -6.92 31.73
CA TYR A 198 2.00 -7.58 31.40
C TYR A 198 2.17 -8.52 30.20
N LYS A 199 1.30 -9.51 30.10
CA LYS A 199 1.41 -10.55 29.07
C LYS A 199 0.95 -10.01 27.71
N ILE A 200 1.79 -10.11 26.69
CA ILE A 200 1.44 -9.81 25.30
C ILE A 200 1.01 -11.09 24.58
N VAL A 201 -0.10 -11.01 23.83
CA VAL A 201 -0.55 -12.07 22.91
C VAL A 201 -0.62 -11.48 21.50
N GLU A 202 0.31 -11.88 20.63
CA GLU A 202 0.33 -11.41 19.24
C GLU A 202 -0.70 -12.13 18.38
N GLY A 203 -1.54 -11.34 17.70
CA GLY A 203 -2.53 -11.79 16.73
C GLY A 203 -1.88 -12.33 15.46
N GLY A 204 -2.37 -13.46 14.98
CA GLY A 204 -1.92 -14.02 13.70
C GLY A 204 -2.49 -13.26 12.50
N LEU A 205 -1.79 -13.30 11.37
CA LEU A 205 -2.29 -12.78 10.09
C LEU A 205 -3.21 -13.83 9.44
N TYR A 206 -4.50 -13.79 9.76
CA TYR A 206 -5.49 -14.77 9.29
C TYR A 206 -6.50 -14.15 8.32
N ARG A 207 -6.03 -13.27 7.43
CA ARG A 207 -6.89 -12.57 6.47
C ARG A 207 -7.74 -13.55 5.66
N GLY A 208 -9.05 -13.35 5.69
CA GLY A 208 -10.01 -14.20 4.99
C GLY A 208 -10.41 -15.49 5.72
N GLU A 209 -9.82 -15.77 6.89
CA GLU A 209 -10.06 -16.97 7.70
C GLU A 209 -10.63 -16.60 9.09
N PRO A 210 -11.91 -16.17 9.17
CA PRO A 210 -12.52 -15.66 10.40
C PRO A 210 -12.40 -16.62 11.59
N ASP A 211 -12.58 -17.92 11.36
CA ASP A 211 -12.51 -18.96 12.40
C ASP A 211 -11.16 -18.98 13.15
N LYS A 212 -10.06 -18.61 12.50
CA LYS A 212 -8.74 -18.56 13.15
C LYS A 212 -8.65 -17.39 14.12
N TYR A 213 -9.21 -16.22 13.79
CA TYR A 213 -9.29 -15.10 14.73
C TYR A 213 -10.16 -15.43 15.93
N LEU A 214 -11.32 -16.08 15.71
CA LEU A 214 -12.23 -16.46 16.79
C LEU A 214 -11.60 -17.49 17.74
N ARG A 215 -10.91 -18.51 17.19
CA ARG A 215 -10.15 -19.46 18.02
C ARG A 215 -9.03 -18.79 18.82
N GLN A 216 -8.40 -17.77 18.26
CA GLN A 216 -7.40 -17.00 19.00
C GLN A 216 -8.06 -16.16 20.10
N ALA A 217 -9.21 -15.56 19.84
CA ALA A 217 -10.00 -14.84 20.84
C ALA A 217 -10.42 -15.76 22.00
N ASP A 218 -10.80 -17.01 21.73
CA ASP A 218 -11.13 -18.02 22.74
C ASP A 218 -9.95 -18.44 23.63
N SER A 219 -8.72 -18.21 23.18
CA SER A 219 -7.53 -18.48 23.99
C SER A 219 -7.22 -17.37 25.00
N LEU A 220 -7.95 -16.25 24.96
CA LEU A 220 -7.76 -15.13 25.86
C LEU A 220 -8.44 -15.39 27.21
N THR A 221 -7.80 -14.98 28.30
CA THR A 221 -8.32 -15.10 29.67
C THR A 221 -8.66 -13.70 30.19
N PRO A 222 -9.94 -13.40 30.49
CA PRO A 222 -10.32 -12.12 31.09
C PRO A 222 -9.68 -11.92 32.49
N PRO A 223 -9.42 -10.67 32.90
CA PRO A 223 -9.51 -9.43 32.13
C PRO A 223 -8.39 -9.30 31.07
N PHE A 224 -8.73 -8.78 29.89
CA PHE A 224 -7.76 -8.50 28.83
C PHE A 224 -8.08 -7.25 28.02
N TRP A 225 -7.05 -6.76 27.33
CA TRP A 225 -7.14 -5.65 26.38
C TRP A 225 -6.99 -6.15 24.96
N LEU A 226 -7.73 -5.56 24.02
CA LEU A 226 -7.55 -5.75 22.58
C LEU A 226 -7.04 -4.43 21.98
N LEU A 227 -5.89 -4.47 21.31
CA LEU A 227 -5.33 -3.33 20.58
C LEU A 227 -5.37 -3.59 19.08
N PHE A 228 -6.17 -2.78 18.38
CA PHE A 228 -6.31 -2.82 16.93
C PHE A 228 -5.61 -1.62 16.29
N GLN A 229 -4.93 -1.87 15.17
CA GLN A 229 -4.35 -0.86 14.29
C GLN A 229 -4.29 -1.42 12.87
N HIS A 230 -4.35 -0.57 11.85
CA HIS A 230 -4.33 -0.99 10.45
C HIS A 230 -5.44 -2.01 10.13
N VAL A 231 -6.63 -1.83 10.72
CA VAL A 231 -7.78 -2.68 10.42
C VAL A 231 -8.31 -2.29 9.04
N TYR A 232 -8.06 -3.15 8.06
CA TYR A 232 -8.58 -2.93 6.72
C TYR A 232 -10.02 -3.42 6.64
N PRO A 233 -10.95 -2.61 6.12
CA PRO A 233 -12.24 -3.15 5.72
C PRO A 233 -12.00 -4.19 4.62
N PHE A 234 -12.60 -5.36 4.76
CA PHE A 234 -12.70 -6.30 3.66
C PHE A 234 -13.74 -5.82 2.67
N ASP A 235 -13.48 -5.98 1.37
CA ASP A 235 -14.51 -5.76 0.35
C ASP A 235 -15.73 -6.65 0.66
N ASN A 236 -16.85 -6.01 1.06
CA ASN A 236 -18.13 -6.63 1.40
C ASN A 236 -18.14 -7.58 2.61
N ARG A 237 -17.17 -7.55 3.53
CA ARG A 237 -17.24 -8.28 4.82
C ARG A 237 -17.09 -7.32 6.00
N PRO A 238 -17.66 -7.65 7.18
CA PRO A 238 -17.35 -6.91 8.41
C PRO A 238 -15.84 -6.85 8.61
N ASN A 239 -15.35 -5.71 9.10
CA ASN A 239 -13.93 -5.55 9.37
C ASN A 239 -13.50 -6.55 10.49
N GLU A 240 -12.21 -6.88 10.58
CA GLU A 240 -11.74 -7.90 11.53
C GLU A 240 -11.92 -7.48 12.99
N GLU A 241 -11.93 -6.17 13.25
CA GLU A 241 -12.21 -5.59 14.58
C GLU A 241 -13.64 -5.90 15.02
N ASP A 242 -14.64 -5.52 14.23
CA ASP A 242 -16.05 -5.75 14.46
C ASP A 242 -16.32 -7.25 14.63
N LEU A 243 -15.74 -8.10 13.77
CA LEU A 243 -15.87 -9.56 13.89
C LEU A 243 -15.40 -10.07 15.27
N MET A 244 -14.23 -9.63 15.73
CA MET A 244 -13.69 -10.07 17.01
C MET A 244 -14.45 -9.48 18.20
N VAL A 245 -14.80 -8.18 18.14
CA VAL A 245 -15.51 -7.46 19.20
C VAL A 245 -16.93 -7.99 19.35
N ASP A 246 -17.67 -8.20 18.26
CA ASP A 246 -19.03 -8.75 18.29
C ASP A 246 -19.04 -10.16 18.86
N TYR A 247 -18.06 -10.99 18.47
CA TYR A 247 -17.92 -12.34 19.00
C TYR A 247 -17.65 -12.36 20.51
N LEU A 248 -16.76 -11.50 20.99
CA LEU A 248 -16.41 -11.40 22.41
C LEU A 248 -17.53 -10.77 23.24
N SER A 249 -18.28 -9.82 22.69
CA SER A 249 -19.43 -9.20 23.36
C SER A 249 -20.57 -10.19 23.65
N GLY A 250 -20.62 -11.32 22.94
CA GLY A 250 -21.55 -12.41 23.24
C GLY A 250 -21.12 -13.30 24.42
N LYS A 251 -19.90 -13.13 24.95
CA LYS A 251 -19.31 -13.98 25.99
C LYS A 251 -18.81 -13.22 27.23
N TYR A 252 -18.55 -11.92 27.06
CA TYR A 252 -17.84 -11.07 28.01
C TYR A 252 -18.41 -9.66 27.98
N ASP A 253 -18.09 -8.86 29.00
CA ASP A 253 -18.43 -7.45 29.04
C ASP A 253 -17.29 -6.60 28.44
N VAL A 254 -17.61 -5.79 27.45
CA VAL A 254 -16.70 -4.80 26.87
C VAL A 254 -16.89 -3.47 27.59
N ILE A 255 -16.03 -3.18 28.56
CA ILE A 255 -16.25 -2.11 29.54
C ILE A 255 -15.55 -0.78 29.21
N ASN A 256 -14.48 -0.79 28.43
CA ASN A 256 -13.80 0.43 27.98
C ASN A 256 -13.53 0.34 26.48
N VAL A 257 -13.87 1.43 25.76
CA VAL A 257 -13.70 1.54 24.32
C VAL A 257 -13.01 2.87 24.01
N GLY A 258 -11.75 2.81 23.60
CA GLY A 258 -10.99 3.93 23.07
C GLY A 258 -10.87 3.83 21.55
N ARG A 259 -11.53 4.72 20.80
CA ARG A 259 -11.36 4.83 19.34
C ARG A 259 -10.49 6.04 18.98
N PHE A 260 -9.48 5.81 18.17
CA PHE A 260 -8.48 6.80 17.74
C PHE A 260 -8.35 6.77 16.21
N GLU A 261 -7.71 7.78 15.62
CA GLU A 261 -7.48 7.79 14.18
C GLU A 261 -6.59 6.59 13.77
N GLY A 262 -7.16 5.61 13.08
CA GLY A 262 -6.46 4.40 12.63
C GLY A 262 -6.16 3.33 13.71
N ALA A 263 -6.66 3.50 14.93
CA ALA A 263 -6.46 2.54 16.02
C ALA A 263 -7.67 2.43 16.95
N ALA A 264 -7.85 1.29 17.60
CA ALA A 264 -8.88 1.08 18.61
C ALA A 264 -8.34 0.24 19.77
N LEU A 265 -8.83 0.51 20.97
CA LEU A 265 -8.47 -0.17 22.20
C LEU A 265 -9.74 -0.58 22.94
N TYR A 266 -9.84 -1.86 23.32
CA TYR A 266 -10.98 -2.41 24.04
C TYR A 266 -10.52 -3.08 25.32
N LYS A 267 -11.20 -2.83 26.44
CA LYS A 267 -11.06 -3.62 27.67
C LYS A 267 -12.22 -4.60 27.80
N VAL A 268 -11.90 -5.86 28.06
CA VAL A 268 -12.85 -6.96 28.16
C VAL A 268 -12.73 -7.63 29.52
N GLU A 269 -13.86 -7.80 30.20
CA GLU A 269 -13.95 -8.42 31.53
C GLU A 269 -14.99 -9.57 31.54
N LEU A 270 -14.91 -10.43 32.56
CA LEU A 270 -15.92 -11.47 32.78
C LEU A 270 -17.21 -10.81 33.28
N HIS A 271 -18.37 -11.35 32.88
CA HIS A 271 -19.68 -10.97 33.42
C HIS A 271 -19.77 -11.05 34.95
#